data_AF-A0AB73MAB9-F1
#
_entry.id   AF-A0AB73MAB9-F1
#
_cell.length_a   1.000
_cell.length_b   1.000
_cell.length_c   1.000
_cell.angle_alpha   90.00
_cell.angle_beta   90.00
_cell.angle_gamma   90.00
#
_symmetry.space_group_name_H-M   'P 1'
#
loop_
_entity.id
_entity.type
_entity.pdbx_description
1 polymer ?
#
loop_
_entity_poly.entity_id
_entity_poly.type
_entity_poly.pdbx_seq_one_letter_code
_entity_poly.pdbx_strand_id
1 'polypeptide(L)'
;MKKKIALVSMLFFVFFCKEENKDVSKQETSVKEEKVQNMKTEYVFNGVYSMDDMHLVKDLFGLKTKFKEYCLRIDLKANVVELGILEGKVYKGKILEKDLESVTIEINSAIRRYFLLTYKGLSGSDTYALMTEDYSEKETDGKWNINSAAGAEASMQTIPECVSTSNLKYELQYHEEDHSVPKKK
;
A
#
# COMPACT_ATOMS: atom_id res chain seq x y z
N MET A 1 22.98 -52.40 48.96
CA MET A 1 21.75 -53.15 49.34
C MET A 1 21.40 -52.87 50.80
N LYS A 2 20.24 -52.26 51.08
CA LYS A 2 19.29 -52.57 52.17
C LYS A 2 18.19 -51.50 52.16
N LYS A 3 16.98 -51.96 51.86
CA LYS A 3 15.72 -51.21 51.83
C LYS A 3 15.33 -50.75 53.23
N LYS A 4 14.53 -49.67 53.33
CA LYS A 4 13.28 -49.64 54.13
C LYS A 4 12.45 -48.40 53.79
N ILE A 5 11.25 -48.66 53.29
CA ILE A 5 10.11 -47.75 53.15
C ILE A 5 9.33 -47.82 54.47
N ALA A 6 8.86 -46.68 54.97
CA ALA A 6 7.75 -46.54 55.92
C ALA A 6 7.15 -45.14 55.67
N LEU A 7 6.06 -44.97 54.91
CA LEU A 7 4.67 -45.35 55.15
C LEU A 7 3.97 -44.42 56.17
N VAL A 8 3.17 -43.51 55.60
CA VAL A 8 1.79 -43.17 55.98
C VAL A 8 1.53 -42.20 57.14
N SER A 9 0.81 -41.14 56.75
CA SER A 9 -0.31 -40.48 57.44
C SER A 9 -0.07 -39.87 58.81
N MET A 10 -0.14 -38.54 58.89
CA MET A 10 -0.87 -37.95 60.01
C MET A 10 -1.41 -36.54 59.69
N LEU A 11 -2.75 -36.49 59.69
CA LEU A 11 -3.63 -35.43 60.17
C LEU A 11 -3.75 -34.09 59.42
N PHE A 12 -4.91 -33.97 58.78
CA PHE A 12 -5.78 -32.79 58.79
C PHE A 12 -5.72 -32.02 60.12
N PHE A 13 -5.39 -30.73 60.05
CA PHE A 13 -5.88 -29.72 60.99
C PHE A 13 -6.55 -28.61 60.19
N VAL A 14 -7.88 -28.59 60.29
CA VAL A 14 -8.73 -27.50 59.84
C VAL A 14 -9.02 -26.67 61.08
N PHE A 15 -8.48 -25.45 61.17
CA PHE A 15 -8.97 -24.44 62.11
C PHE A 15 -8.99 -23.07 61.44
N PHE A 16 -10.20 -22.72 61.01
CA PHE A 16 -10.85 -21.42 61.10
C PHE A 16 -9.99 -20.22 61.51
N CYS A 17 -9.65 -19.38 60.53
CA CYS A 17 -9.78 -17.93 60.69
C CYS A 17 -10.79 -17.44 59.64
N LYS A 18 -12.06 -17.43 60.05
CA LYS A 18 -13.09 -16.59 59.45
C LYS A 18 -13.04 -15.26 60.21
N GLU A 19 -12.68 -14.19 59.53
CA GLU A 19 -13.08 -12.84 59.93
C GLU A 19 -13.49 -12.08 58.66
N GLU A 20 -14.62 -11.40 58.76
CA GLU A 20 -15.51 -11.04 57.66
C GLU A 20 -15.15 -9.71 56.98
N ASN A 21 -15.51 -9.67 55.68
CA ASN A 21 -16.06 -8.53 54.93
C ASN A 21 -15.37 -7.17 55.02
N LYS A 22 -14.72 -6.77 53.91
CA LYS A 22 -15.17 -5.64 53.08
C LYS A 22 -14.83 -5.85 51.60
N ASP A 23 -15.71 -5.28 50.80
CA ASP A 23 -15.99 -5.49 49.40
C ASP A 23 -15.03 -4.75 48.43
N VAL A 24 -15.03 -5.19 47.17
CA VAL A 24 -14.58 -4.53 45.92
C VAL A 24 -13.06 -4.34 45.66
N SER A 25 -12.49 -5.22 44.83
CA SER A 25 -11.90 -4.87 43.51
C SER A 25 -11.33 -6.11 42.83
N LYS A 26 -11.89 -6.49 41.68
CA LYS A 26 -11.41 -7.58 40.82
C LYS A 26 -9.96 -7.31 40.38
N GLN A 27 -9.04 -8.14 40.83
CA GLN A 27 -7.71 -8.24 40.24
C GLN A 27 -7.77 -9.28 39.12
N GLU A 28 -7.93 -8.82 37.88
CA GLU A 28 -7.81 -9.65 36.69
C GLU A 28 -6.36 -10.14 36.55
N THR A 29 -6.22 -11.46 36.46
CA THR A 29 -5.03 -12.18 36.03
C THR A 29 -4.48 -11.61 34.73
N SER A 30 -3.22 -11.16 34.74
CA SER A 30 -2.50 -10.80 33.53
C SER A 30 -2.20 -12.05 32.69
N VAL A 31 -3.10 -12.34 31.76
CA VAL A 31 -2.81 -13.17 30.61
C VAL A 31 -1.91 -12.35 29.70
N LYS A 32 -0.66 -12.78 29.53
CA LYS A 32 0.20 -12.34 28.43
C LYS A 32 -0.56 -12.58 27.13
N GLU A 33 -1.11 -11.53 26.54
CA GLU A 33 -1.59 -11.58 25.16
C GLU A 33 -0.37 -11.79 24.24
N GLU A 34 -0.32 -13.03 23.78
CA GLU A 34 0.41 -13.51 22.65
C GLU A 34 0.15 -12.59 21.44
N LYS A 35 1.19 -11.83 21.06
CA LYS A 35 1.52 -11.35 19.72
C LYS A 35 0.40 -11.57 18.67
N VAL A 36 -0.62 -10.71 18.68
CA VAL A 36 -1.53 -10.59 17.53
C VAL A 36 -0.70 -10.06 16.38
N GLN A 37 -0.25 -10.96 15.50
CA GLN A 37 0.18 -10.62 14.15
C GLN A 37 -0.99 -9.87 13.50
N ASN A 38 -0.88 -8.54 13.46
CA ASN A 38 -1.83 -7.71 12.75
C ASN A 38 -1.60 -7.94 11.25
N MET A 39 -2.42 -8.81 10.64
CA MET A 39 -2.45 -9.13 9.21
C MET A 39 -2.93 -7.94 8.33
N LYS A 40 -2.53 -6.70 8.66
CA LYS A 40 -2.91 -5.49 7.91
C LYS A 40 -1.75 -4.91 7.07
N THR A 41 -0.55 -5.44 7.22
CA THR A 41 0.68 -4.93 6.60
C THR A 41 1.02 -5.57 5.24
N GLU A 42 0.07 -6.22 4.56
CA GLU A 42 0.35 -6.91 3.29
C GLU A 42 0.04 -6.11 2.03
N TYR A 43 -0.63 -4.96 2.15
CA TYR A 43 -0.88 -4.04 1.03
C TYR A 43 0.24 -3.01 0.90
N VAL A 44 1.47 -3.51 0.73
CA VAL A 44 2.68 -2.72 0.57
C VAL A 44 3.03 -2.80 -0.91
N PHE A 45 2.75 -1.74 -1.68
CA PHE A 45 3.10 -1.62 -3.11
C PHE A 45 2.87 -2.93 -3.91
N ASN A 46 1.64 -3.41 -3.94
CA ASN A 46 1.22 -4.56 -4.74
C ASN A 46 0.05 -4.17 -5.63
N GLY A 47 0.31 -3.31 -6.61
CA GLY A 47 -0.74 -2.72 -7.42
C GLY A 47 -0.26 -2.17 -8.75
N VAL A 48 -1.24 -1.83 -9.59
CA VAL A 48 -1.05 -1.03 -10.80
C VAL A 48 -1.57 0.37 -10.52
N TYR A 49 -0.84 1.37 -10.95
CA TYR A 49 -1.12 2.78 -10.71
C TYR A 49 -1.24 3.50 -12.05
N SER A 50 -2.28 4.30 -12.22
CA SER A 50 -2.38 5.28 -13.31
C SER A 50 -1.62 6.53 -12.89
N MET A 51 -0.67 6.95 -13.72
CA MET A 51 0.31 7.97 -13.40
C MET A 51 0.12 9.21 -14.27
N ASP A 52 0.17 10.38 -13.65
CA ASP A 52 -0.16 11.69 -14.27
C ASP A 52 1.09 12.56 -14.53
N ASP A 53 2.26 12.14 -14.06
CA ASP A 53 3.51 12.92 -14.07
C ASP A 53 4.41 12.67 -15.29
N MET A 54 3.85 12.20 -16.40
CA MET A 54 4.59 11.78 -17.61
C MET A 54 5.56 12.84 -18.14
N HIS A 55 5.23 14.13 -18.02
CA HIS A 55 6.07 15.22 -18.52
C HIS A 55 7.45 15.28 -17.82
N LEU A 56 7.55 14.80 -16.58
CA LEU A 56 8.82 14.64 -15.86
C LEU A 56 9.47 13.29 -16.18
N VAL A 57 8.64 12.25 -16.22
CA VAL A 57 9.09 10.87 -16.29
C VAL A 57 9.62 10.46 -17.67
N LYS A 58 9.08 11.07 -18.74
CA LYS A 58 9.53 10.78 -20.10
C LYS A 58 11.03 11.03 -20.27
N ASP A 59 11.55 12.11 -19.70
CA ASP A 59 12.95 12.48 -19.86
C ASP A 59 13.81 11.70 -18.85
N LEU A 60 13.31 11.53 -17.61
CA LEU A 60 13.96 10.75 -16.57
C LEU A 60 14.24 9.31 -16.99
N PHE A 61 13.24 8.59 -17.50
CA PHE A 61 13.38 7.19 -17.93
C PHE A 61 13.70 7.04 -19.42
N GLY A 62 13.95 8.14 -20.16
CA GLY A 62 14.26 8.10 -21.58
C GLY A 62 13.14 7.52 -22.46
N LEU A 63 11.88 7.76 -22.09
CA LEU A 63 10.70 7.31 -22.80
C LEU A 63 10.43 8.19 -24.02
N LYS A 64 10.08 7.56 -25.14
CA LYS A 64 9.61 8.25 -26.36
C LYS A 64 8.12 8.03 -26.51
N THR A 65 7.33 8.96 -25.98
CA THR A 65 5.86 8.92 -25.98
C THR A 65 5.28 10.32 -26.16
N LYS A 66 4.10 10.39 -26.76
CA LYS A 66 3.33 11.63 -26.93
C LYS A 66 2.18 11.76 -25.92
N PHE A 67 1.90 10.70 -25.16
CA PHE A 67 0.79 10.66 -24.22
C PHE A 67 1.17 11.35 -22.91
N LYS A 68 0.16 11.76 -22.14
CA LYS A 68 0.35 12.49 -20.88
C LYS A 68 0.27 11.59 -19.64
N GLU A 69 -0.15 10.34 -19.82
CA GLU A 69 -0.33 9.36 -18.74
C GLU A 69 0.48 8.10 -19.03
N TYR A 70 0.82 7.36 -17.99
CA TYR A 70 1.36 5.99 -18.08
C TYR A 70 0.84 5.13 -16.94
N CYS A 71 1.08 3.84 -17.05
CA CYS A 71 0.78 2.89 -16.00
C CYS A 71 2.08 2.42 -15.35
N LEU A 72 2.12 2.37 -14.03
CA LEU A 72 3.23 1.81 -13.27
C LEU A 72 2.72 0.66 -12.43
N ARG A 73 3.34 -0.51 -12.54
CA ARG A 73 3.10 -1.65 -11.68
C ARG A 73 4.27 -1.78 -10.73
N ILE A 74 3.97 -1.83 -9.45
CA ILE A 74 4.92 -2.21 -8.41
C ILE A 74 4.27 -3.34 -7.64
N ASP A 75 4.96 -4.47 -7.57
CA ASP A 75 4.53 -5.66 -6.88
C ASP A 75 5.71 -6.20 -6.07
N LEU A 76 5.78 -5.80 -4.80
CA LEU A 76 6.85 -6.23 -3.91
C LEU A 76 6.80 -7.72 -3.59
N LYS A 77 5.60 -8.34 -3.62
CA LYS A 77 5.44 -9.78 -3.40
C LYS A 77 6.02 -10.58 -4.56
N ALA A 78 5.74 -10.17 -5.80
CA ALA A 78 6.28 -10.80 -7.00
C ALA A 78 7.67 -10.26 -7.40
N ASN A 79 8.16 -9.22 -6.72
CA ASN A 79 9.37 -8.46 -7.06
C ASN A 79 9.34 -7.95 -8.51
N VAL A 80 8.22 -7.36 -8.92
CA VAL A 80 7.97 -6.85 -10.27
C VAL A 80 7.87 -5.33 -10.26
N VAL A 81 8.55 -4.71 -11.23
CA VAL A 81 8.37 -3.30 -11.61
C VAL A 81 8.20 -3.25 -13.11
N GLU A 82 7.08 -2.69 -13.56
CA GLU A 82 6.78 -2.53 -14.99
C GLU A 82 6.16 -1.17 -15.23
N LEU A 83 6.64 -0.46 -16.26
CA LEU A 83 6.08 0.80 -16.73
C LEU A 83 5.51 0.58 -18.12
N GLY A 84 4.20 0.77 -18.27
CA GLY A 84 3.51 0.71 -19.55
C GLY A 84 3.12 2.08 -20.07
N ILE A 85 3.42 2.34 -21.33
CA ILE A 85 2.92 3.53 -22.04
C ILE A 85 1.83 3.15 -23.04
N LEU A 86 1.01 4.13 -23.42
CA LEU A 86 -0.17 3.94 -24.25
C LEU A 86 0.13 3.34 -25.64
N GLU A 87 1.35 3.51 -26.14
CA GLU A 87 1.86 2.85 -27.35
C GLU A 87 2.08 1.32 -27.21
N GLY A 88 1.67 0.71 -26.09
CA GLY A 88 1.78 -0.74 -25.86
C GLY A 88 3.19 -1.21 -25.52
N LYS A 89 4.14 -0.29 -25.29
CA LYS A 89 5.48 -0.63 -24.83
C LYS A 89 5.49 -0.77 -23.31
N VAL A 90 6.17 -1.81 -22.84
CA VAL A 90 6.38 -2.08 -21.42
C VAL A 90 7.88 -2.08 -21.11
N TYR A 91 8.28 -1.28 -20.14
CA TYR A 91 9.65 -1.17 -19.65
C TYR A 91 9.74 -1.89 -18.31
N LYS A 92 10.64 -2.87 -18.23
CA LYS A 92 10.87 -3.61 -16.98
C LYS A 92 11.89 -2.89 -16.12
N GLY A 93 11.61 -2.84 -14.83
CA GLY A 93 12.48 -2.25 -13.83
C GLY A 93 12.94 -3.23 -12.78
N LYS A 94 13.54 -2.67 -11.73
CA LYS A 94 13.96 -3.39 -10.52
C LYS A 94 13.58 -2.58 -9.28
N ILE A 95 13.34 -3.27 -8.17
CA ILE A 95 13.29 -2.67 -6.85
C ILE A 95 14.72 -2.60 -6.33
N LEU A 96 15.20 -1.41 -5.96
CA LEU A 96 16.51 -1.20 -5.37
C LEU A 96 16.46 -1.20 -3.85
N GLU A 97 15.50 -0.45 -3.30
CA GLU A 97 15.30 -0.29 -1.87
C GLU A 97 13.81 -0.25 -1.57
N LYS A 98 13.44 -0.66 -0.36
CA LYS A 98 12.07 -0.53 0.13
C LYS A 98 12.06 -0.40 1.64
N ASP A 99 11.15 0.41 2.13
CA ASP A 99 10.79 0.50 3.54
C ASP A 99 9.27 0.36 3.70
N LEU A 100 8.73 0.81 4.83
CA LEU A 100 7.30 0.70 5.12
C LEU A 100 6.44 1.69 4.33
N GLU A 101 7.02 2.80 3.89
CA GLU A 101 6.31 3.94 3.29
C GLU A 101 6.77 4.22 1.86
N SER A 102 7.94 3.70 1.47
CA SER A 102 8.57 4.03 0.18
C SER A 102 9.19 2.82 -0.52
N VAL A 103 9.28 2.94 -1.84
CA VAL A 103 10.00 2.02 -2.72
C VAL A 103 10.86 2.84 -3.69
N THR A 104 12.14 2.46 -3.78
CA THR A 104 13.05 2.99 -4.79
C THR A 104 13.11 2.00 -5.94
N ILE A 105 12.77 2.44 -7.14
CA ILE A 105 12.82 1.62 -8.36
C ILE A 105 13.88 2.14 -9.33
N GLU A 106 14.34 1.25 -10.20
CA GLU A 106 15.21 1.54 -11.33
C GLU A 106 14.51 1.12 -12.63
N ILE A 107 14.42 2.03 -13.60
CA ILE A 107 14.01 1.74 -14.98
C ILE A 107 14.98 2.45 -15.92
N ASN A 108 15.53 1.74 -16.91
CA ASN A 108 16.50 2.28 -17.87
C ASN A 108 17.70 3.00 -17.19
N SER A 109 18.20 2.44 -16.08
CA SER A 109 19.30 3.00 -15.26
C SER A 109 18.99 4.34 -14.58
N ALA A 110 17.75 4.82 -14.66
CA ALA A 110 17.28 5.97 -13.90
C ALA A 110 16.51 5.48 -12.67
N ILE A 111 16.72 6.18 -11.56
CA ILE A 111 16.25 5.81 -10.24
C ILE A 111 15.19 6.80 -9.79
N ARG A 112 14.11 6.29 -9.20
CA ARG A 112 13.11 7.13 -8.56
C ARG A 112 12.53 6.46 -7.34
N ARG A 113 12.24 7.26 -6.32
CA ARG A 113 11.58 6.80 -5.10
C ARG A 113 10.12 7.24 -5.13
N TYR A 114 9.23 6.28 -4.84
CA TYR A 114 7.80 6.51 -4.67
C TYR A 114 7.41 6.27 -3.23
N PHE A 115 6.49 7.07 -2.71
CA PHE A 115 5.89 6.91 -1.40
C PHE A 115 4.43 6.46 -1.55
N LEU A 116 3.97 5.55 -0.71
CA LEU A 116 2.60 5.06 -0.72
C LEU A 116 1.77 5.84 0.30
N LEU A 117 0.78 6.56 -0.19
CA LEU A 117 -0.20 7.23 0.66
C LEU A 117 -1.50 6.43 0.65
N THR A 118 -2.02 6.11 1.84
CA THR A 118 -3.34 5.49 1.98
C THR A 118 -4.38 6.56 2.28
N TYR A 119 -5.50 6.54 1.56
CA TYR A 119 -6.62 7.46 1.78
C TYR A 119 -7.97 6.75 1.62
N LYS A 120 -9.05 7.42 2.04
CA LYS A 120 -10.42 6.91 1.91
C LYS A 120 -10.99 7.30 0.55
N GLY A 121 -11.32 6.30 -0.27
CA GLY A 121 -12.02 6.50 -1.53
C GLY A 121 -13.48 6.89 -1.31
N LEU A 122 -14.19 7.22 -2.39
CA LEU A 122 -15.60 7.62 -2.36
C LEU A 122 -16.53 6.53 -1.76
N SER A 123 -16.15 5.27 -1.90
CA SER A 123 -16.84 4.09 -1.31
C SER A 123 -16.56 3.90 0.18
N GLY A 124 -15.66 4.69 0.79
CA GLY A 124 -15.19 4.49 2.15
C GLY A 124 -14.14 3.39 2.33
N SER A 125 -13.76 2.69 1.25
CA SER A 125 -12.65 1.73 1.26
C SER A 125 -11.30 2.47 1.28
N ASP A 126 -10.30 1.83 1.88
CA ASP A 126 -8.92 2.30 1.75
C ASP A 126 -8.49 2.15 0.27
N THR A 127 -7.80 3.15 -0.25
CA THR A 127 -7.19 3.16 -1.57
C THR A 127 -5.84 3.87 -1.49
N TYR A 128 -5.05 3.77 -2.55
CA TYR A 128 -3.64 4.11 -2.51
C TYR A 128 -3.25 5.09 -3.61
N ALA A 129 -2.35 6.00 -3.27
CA ALA A 129 -1.74 6.93 -4.20
C ALA A 129 -0.22 6.85 -4.09
N LEU A 130 0.46 7.13 -5.20
CA LEU A 130 1.90 7.27 -5.25
C LEU A 130 2.28 8.74 -5.20
N MET A 131 3.17 9.07 -4.27
CA MET A 131 3.79 10.39 -4.15
C MET A 131 5.27 10.31 -4.53
N THR A 132 5.85 11.42 -4.98
CA THR A 132 7.28 11.52 -5.32
C THR A 132 7.77 12.94 -5.09
N GLU A 133 9.03 13.10 -4.68
CA GLU A 133 9.55 14.40 -4.22
C GLU A 133 9.65 15.45 -5.33
N ASP A 134 9.79 15.03 -6.58
CA ASP A 134 9.97 15.88 -7.75
C ASP A 134 8.66 16.27 -8.45
N TYR A 135 7.51 15.82 -7.94
CA TYR A 135 6.20 16.12 -8.50
C TYR A 135 5.15 16.47 -7.43
N SER A 136 5.12 15.71 -6.34
CA SER A 136 4.13 15.85 -5.30
C SER A 136 4.49 16.96 -4.32
N GLU A 137 3.47 17.67 -3.87
CA GLU A 137 3.58 18.76 -2.90
C GLU A 137 3.42 18.24 -1.48
N LYS A 138 4.22 18.82 -0.57
CA LYS A 138 3.99 18.70 0.87
C LYS A 138 3.35 19.98 1.39
N GLU A 139 2.37 19.82 2.26
CA GLU A 139 1.76 20.89 3.02
C GLU A 139 2.75 21.45 4.05
N THR A 140 2.39 22.59 4.66
CA THR A 140 3.21 23.25 5.69
C THR A 140 3.52 22.38 6.92
N ASP A 141 2.73 21.33 7.18
CA ASP A 141 2.93 20.36 8.25
C ASP A 141 3.80 19.16 7.83
N GLY A 142 4.32 19.15 6.60
CA GLY A 142 5.16 18.10 6.04
C GLY A 142 4.39 16.89 5.50
N LYS A 143 3.05 16.87 5.57
CA LYS A 143 2.24 15.81 4.97
C LYS A 143 2.10 16.01 3.47
N TRP A 144 1.94 14.90 2.75
CA TRP A 144 1.66 14.92 1.33
C TRP A 144 0.28 15.51 1.01
N ASN A 145 0.22 16.41 0.04
CA ASN A 145 -1.04 16.88 -0.54
C ASN A 145 -1.53 15.85 -1.56
N ILE A 146 -2.59 15.10 -1.24
CA ILE A 146 -3.13 14.04 -2.09
C ILE A 146 -3.54 14.53 -3.50
N ASN A 147 -3.90 15.81 -3.64
CA ASN A 147 -4.27 16.38 -4.95
C ASN A 147 -3.06 16.55 -5.89
N SER A 148 -1.85 16.35 -5.38
CA SER A 148 -0.59 16.36 -6.11
C SER A 148 0.03 14.97 -6.24
N ALA A 149 -0.78 13.90 -6.09
CA ALA A 149 -0.31 12.53 -6.27
C ALA A 149 0.21 12.30 -7.69
N ALA A 150 1.39 11.67 -7.80
CA ALA A 150 1.98 11.28 -9.08
C ALA A 150 1.18 10.18 -9.78
N GLY A 151 0.46 9.37 -9.01
CA GLY A 151 -0.51 8.45 -9.54
C GLY A 151 -1.45 7.90 -8.50
N ALA A 152 -2.55 7.33 -8.96
CA ALA A 152 -3.56 6.68 -8.14
C ALA A 152 -3.63 5.19 -8.48
N GLU A 153 -3.95 4.37 -7.49
CA GLU A 153 -4.22 2.95 -7.69
C GLU A 153 -5.32 2.77 -8.73
N ALA A 154 -5.01 1.96 -9.72
CA ALA A 154 -5.91 1.58 -10.77
C ALA A 154 -6.69 0.34 -10.31
N SER A 155 -7.95 0.19 -10.76
CA SER A 155 -8.76 -1.02 -10.51
C SER A 155 -8.29 -2.26 -11.28
N MET A 156 -7.11 -2.21 -11.89
CA MET A 156 -6.56 -3.16 -12.84
C MET A 156 -5.46 -4.00 -12.19
N GLN A 157 -5.31 -5.25 -12.64
CA GLN A 157 -4.27 -6.15 -12.11
C GLN A 157 -3.00 -6.13 -12.96
N THR A 158 -3.09 -5.63 -14.20
CA THR A 158 -1.98 -5.69 -15.16
C THR A 158 -1.75 -4.37 -15.90
N ILE A 159 -0.52 -4.18 -16.39
CA ILE A 159 -0.16 -3.04 -17.25
C ILE A 159 -1.00 -2.96 -18.52
N PRO A 160 -1.23 -4.06 -19.28
CA PRO A 160 -2.06 -4.00 -20.48
C PRO A 160 -3.49 -3.52 -20.22
N GLU A 161 -4.12 -3.95 -19.13
CA GLU A 161 -5.47 -3.51 -18.74
C GLU A 161 -5.50 -2.01 -18.43
N CYS A 162 -4.54 -1.52 -17.64
CA CYS A 162 -4.41 -0.11 -17.31
C CYS A 162 -4.21 0.73 -18.58
N VAL A 163 -3.25 0.34 -19.44
CA VAL A 163 -2.98 1.01 -20.72
C VAL A 163 -4.20 1.01 -21.63
N SER A 164 -4.92 -0.11 -21.74
CA SER A 164 -6.14 -0.20 -22.57
C SER A 164 -7.25 0.73 -22.09
N THR A 165 -7.39 0.87 -20.77
CA THR A 165 -8.39 1.76 -20.18
C THR A 165 -8.02 3.22 -20.38
N SER A 166 -6.74 3.57 -20.19
CA SER A 166 -6.24 4.92 -20.50
C SER A 166 -6.45 5.25 -21.98
N ASN A 167 -6.13 4.33 -22.90
CA ASN A 167 -6.40 4.53 -24.33
C ASN A 167 -7.88 4.81 -24.63
N LEU A 168 -8.80 4.03 -24.05
CA LEU A 168 -10.23 4.25 -24.20
C LEU A 168 -10.67 5.64 -23.71
N LYS A 169 -10.11 6.11 -22.58
CA LYS A 169 -10.37 7.47 -22.06
C LYS A 169 -9.96 8.54 -23.07
N TYR A 170 -8.79 8.41 -23.69
CA TYR A 170 -8.35 9.36 -24.72
C TYR A 170 -9.27 9.30 -25.95
N GLU A 171 -9.61 8.12 -26.44
CA GLU A 171 -10.52 7.96 -27.60
C GLU A 171 -11.88 8.63 -27.34
N LEU A 172 -12.46 8.43 -26.16
CA LEU A 172 -13.72 9.06 -25.78
C LEU A 172 -13.61 10.58 -25.69
N GLN A 173 -12.54 11.11 -25.11
CA GLN A 173 -12.29 12.56 -25.07
C GLN A 173 -12.22 13.16 -26.48
N TYR A 174 -11.49 12.51 -27.40
CA TYR A 174 -11.42 12.96 -28.79
C TYR A 174 -12.79 12.94 -29.49
N HIS A 175 -13.62 11.92 -29.23
CA HIS A 175 -14.95 11.84 -29.82
C HIS A 175 -15.92 12.88 -29.27
N GLU A 176 -15.87 13.21 -27.97
CA GLU A 176 -16.71 14.26 -27.38
C GLU A 176 -16.34 15.67 -27.88
N GLU A 177 -15.04 15.95 -28.07
CA GLU A 177 -14.55 17.22 -28.63
C GLU A 177 -15.02 17.43 -30.09
N ASP A 178 -15.03 16.38 -30.91
CA ASP A 178 -15.47 16.44 -32.32
C ASP A 178 -16.99 16.66 -32.48
N HIS A 179 -17.80 16.28 -31.49
CA HIS A 179 -19.24 16.51 -31.50
C HIS A 179 -19.64 17.94 -31.08
N SER A 180 -18.68 18.75 -30.62
CA SER A 180 -18.92 20.11 -30.11
C SER A 180 -18.74 21.21 -31.16
N VAL A 181 -18.30 20.89 -32.38
CA VAL A 181 -18.17 21.88 -33.47
C VAL A 181 -19.53 22.07 -34.15
N PRO A 182 -20.16 23.26 -34.08
CA PRO A 182 -21.36 23.53 -34.86
C PRO A 182 -20.97 23.47 -36.33
N LYS A 183 -21.55 22.54 -37.09
CA LYS A 183 -21.47 22.58 -38.55
C LYS A 183 -22.08 23.90 -39.00
N LYS A 184 -21.25 24.84 -39.45
CA LYS A 184 -21.71 26.08 -40.07
C LYS A 184 -22.67 25.70 -41.19
N LYS A 185 -23.91 26.18 -41.09
CA LYS A 185 -24.88 26.18 -42.19
C LYS A 185 -24.46 27.18 -43.26
#